data_AF-A0A1J4L102-F1
#
_entry.id   AF-A0A1J4L102-F1
#
_cell.length_a   1.000
_cell.length_b   1.000
_cell.length_c   1.000
_cell.angle_alpha   90.00
_cell.angle_beta   90.00
_cell.angle_gamma   90.00
#
_symmetry.space_group_name_H-M   'P 1'
#
loop_
_entity.id
_entity.type
_entity.pdbx_description
1 polymer ?
#
loop_
_entity_poly.entity_id
_entity_poly.type
_entity_poly.pdbx_seq_one_letter_code
_entity_poly.pdbx_strand_id
1 'polypeptide(L)'
;MIYLSNSLSSGKNLKTEETLSGSKQDYFKINTYEFHKSSSNNDNEEDNLEIFQYLTIFGNKIKINFFKLAQYSRYICRNFSQFNVEESLSLNIEQFLVTINQGKENIITVEHVKNFLNANQEKDFEINEQNFAQMLDLSAQYETRHFQMILDDYEKYHLKNYHFFVGYYLSRLSKLENEYINYKNNTIDLNYIETRIIDHLDESLKHPYISQLQNEVIYRILEKAKPNQIPHEALFSFIQQSIQHRFIFYYFLNLSKVSNTDQEKFLNNLKNISNDQDQERLNSFQFPTDFLLQLNSLNHDLKQIQKNNLMTISDLENKNNVKEKLFNENKETISQLENQIKEDRLIIDEMRKELENKTQQFILMENKLLHEIEKHNQNIKKAQEQIHDLTDESLQQKKIITKYDKLVKGLQNLIKNMDQENTISCFNKEEEIKKFDVLQKEIEMAKAQIGGERIMESRIPRRISNYELRLLSKRSLFQ
;
A
#
# COMPACT_ATOMS: atom_id res chain seq x y z
N MET A 1 1.78 -40.15 -41.96
CA MET A 1 3.19 -40.59 -42.04
C MET A 1 3.85 -40.21 -40.71
N ILE A 2 3.62 -40.88 -39.58
CA ILE A 2 4.10 -42.21 -39.14
C ILE A 2 5.47 -42.59 -39.71
N TYR A 3 6.52 -42.29 -38.94
CA TYR A 3 7.60 -43.24 -38.68
C TYR A 3 7.88 -43.26 -37.17
N LEU A 4 7.49 -44.39 -36.58
CA LEU A 4 7.87 -44.84 -35.25
C LEU A 4 9.14 -45.70 -35.43
N SER A 5 10.14 -45.50 -34.58
CA SER A 5 11.06 -46.57 -34.20
C SER A 5 11.40 -46.44 -32.72
N ASN A 6 10.73 -47.28 -31.94
CA ASN A 6 11.02 -47.59 -30.56
C ASN A 6 12.34 -48.38 -30.45
N SER A 7 13.12 -48.09 -29.41
CA SER A 7 13.83 -49.11 -28.65
C SER A 7 14.04 -48.65 -27.21
N LEU A 8 13.17 -49.16 -26.33
CA LEU A 8 13.45 -49.54 -24.93
C LEU A 8 14.72 -50.40 -24.86
N SER A 9 15.51 -50.55 -23.80
CA SER A 9 15.53 -50.08 -22.41
C SER A 9 16.76 -50.72 -21.76
N SER A 10 17.47 -50.03 -20.88
CA SER A 10 17.89 -50.62 -19.59
C SER A 10 18.41 -49.51 -18.68
N GLY A 11 17.61 -49.19 -17.67
CA GLY A 11 18.00 -48.25 -16.64
C GLY A 11 19.13 -48.79 -15.76
N LYS A 12 19.99 -47.88 -15.32
CA LYS A 12 20.55 -47.90 -13.97
C LYS A 12 20.36 -46.51 -13.38
N ASN A 13 19.46 -46.45 -12.41
CA ASN A 13 19.32 -45.32 -11.51
C ASN A 13 20.59 -45.20 -10.66
N LEU A 14 21.30 -44.10 -10.80
CA LEU A 14 22.22 -43.60 -9.77
C LEU A 14 21.68 -42.24 -9.33
N LYS A 15 21.01 -42.25 -8.17
CA LYS A 15 20.80 -41.04 -7.39
C LYS A 15 22.19 -40.56 -6.95
N THR A 16 22.60 -39.40 -7.40
CA THR A 16 23.65 -38.62 -6.75
C THR A 16 22.97 -37.45 -6.08
N GLU A 17 22.88 -37.53 -4.75
CA GLU A 17 22.70 -36.36 -3.89
C GLU A 17 23.93 -35.47 -4.08
N GLU A 18 23.71 -34.25 -4.57
CA GLU A 18 24.71 -33.20 -4.58
C GLU A 18 24.88 -32.67 -3.16
N THR A 19 25.94 -33.11 -2.49
CA THR A 19 26.54 -32.38 -1.38
C THR A 19 27.81 -31.69 -1.87
N LEU A 20 27.74 -30.36 -1.95
CA LEU A 20 28.89 -29.48 -2.04
C LEU A 20 29.80 -29.71 -0.82
N SER A 21 30.94 -30.38 -0.99
CA SER A 21 32.23 -30.03 -0.34
C SER A 21 33.34 -31.02 -0.75
N GLY A 22 34.52 -30.49 -1.05
CA GLY A 22 35.77 -31.26 -1.22
C GLY A 22 36.19 -31.44 -2.67
N SER A 23 37.11 -30.60 -3.14
CA SER A 23 37.87 -30.80 -4.37
C SER A 23 38.63 -32.14 -4.31
N LYS A 24 38.15 -33.15 -5.05
CA LYS A 24 38.96 -34.33 -5.37
C LYS A 24 40.14 -33.86 -6.24
N GLN A 25 41.36 -33.98 -5.71
CA GLN A 25 42.56 -33.83 -6.52
C GLN A 25 42.64 -35.04 -7.47
N ASP A 26 42.56 -34.77 -8.77
CA ASP A 26 42.75 -35.80 -9.80
C ASP A 26 44.25 -36.08 -9.93
N TYR A 27 44.70 -37.20 -9.39
CA TYR A 27 46.09 -37.64 -9.48
C TYR A 27 46.36 -38.31 -10.83
N PHE A 28 47.32 -37.80 -11.60
CA PHE A 28 47.82 -38.48 -12.80
C PHE A 28 48.96 -39.44 -12.40
N LYS A 29 48.57 -40.64 -11.96
CA LYS A 29 49.53 -41.69 -11.60
C LYS A 29 49.92 -42.47 -12.86
N ILE A 30 51.12 -42.24 -13.36
CA ILE A 30 51.66 -43.00 -14.48
C ILE A 30 52.25 -44.29 -13.92
N ASN A 31 51.52 -45.40 -14.10
CA ASN A 31 52.12 -46.73 -13.91
C ASN A 31 53.06 -46.97 -15.10
N THR A 32 54.36 -46.99 -14.84
CA THR A 32 55.43 -47.25 -15.82
C THR A 32 55.24 -48.59 -16.57
N TYR A 33 54.45 -49.52 -16.01
CA TYR A 33 54.16 -50.83 -16.58
C TYR A 33 53.28 -50.84 -17.85
N GLU A 34 52.50 -49.80 -18.15
CA GLU A 34 51.61 -49.81 -19.34
C GLU A 34 52.24 -49.27 -20.62
N PHE A 35 53.40 -48.60 -20.56
CA PHE A 35 54.01 -47.95 -21.73
C PHE A 35 55.02 -48.80 -22.52
N HIS A 36 55.50 -49.93 -21.97
CA HIS A 36 56.53 -50.77 -22.62
C HIS A 36 56.03 -52.13 -23.14
N LYS A 37 54.72 -52.34 -23.29
CA LYS A 37 54.20 -53.58 -23.89
C LYS A 37 54.27 -53.57 -25.44
N SER A 38 55.44 -53.27 -25.98
CA SER A 38 55.79 -53.61 -27.36
C SER A 38 57.31 -53.74 -27.47
N SER A 39 57.77 -54.99 -27.63
CA SER A 39 59.17 -55.44 -27.83
C SER A 39 59.98 -55.71 -26.57
N SER A 40 59.85 -56.91 -26.02
CA SER A 40 60.86 -57.97 -26.19
C SER A 40 60.62 -59.06 -25.13
N ASN A 41 60.04 -60.18 -25.56
CA ASN A 41 60.26 -61.44 -24.87
C ASN A 41 61.64 -61.91 -25.33
N ASN A 42 62.62 -61.86 -24.44
CA ASN A 42 63.68 -62.86 -24.38
C ASN A 42 64.30 -62.81 -23.00
N ASP A 43 64.06 -63.89 -22.27
CA ASP A 43 64.76 -64.28 -21.08
C ASP A 43 66.27 -64.29 -21.35
N ASN A 44 67.00 -63.48 -20.60
CA ASN A 44 68.33 -63.79 -20.08
C ASN A 44 68.57 -62.86 -18.89
N GLU A 45 68.62 -63.47 -17.71
CA GLU A 45 69.16 -62.90 -16.47
C GLU A 45 70.65 -62.58 -16.69
N GLU A 46 70.94 -61.46 -17.36
CA GLU A 46 72.22 -60.79 -17.17
C GLU A 46 72.15 -60.03 -15.85
N ASP A 47 73.05 -60.40 -14.94
CA ASP A 47 73.49 -59.63 -13.78
C ASP A 47 73.83 -58.19 -14.23
N ASN A 48 72.79 -57.37 -14.37
CA ASN A 48 72.92 -55.93 -14.46
C ASN A 48 73.45 -55.48 -13.10
N LEU A 49 74.77 -55.37 -13.00
CA LEU A 49 75.46 -54.55 -12.02
C LEU A 49 74.93 -53.12 -12.18
N GLU A 50 73.75 -52.85 -11.62
CA GLU A 50 73.22 -51.52 -11.47
C GLU A 50 74.16 -50.81 -10.49
N ILE A 51 75.19 -50.16 -11.03
CA ILE A 51 76.10 -49.32 -10.27
C ILE A 51 75.28 -48.12 -9.80
N PHE A 52 74.85 -48.21 -8.54
CA PHE A 52 74.13 -47.15 -7.86
C PHE A 52 75.10 -46.19 -7.20
N GLN A 53 74.76 -44.92 -7.27
CA GLN A 53 75.52 -43.82 -6.69
C GLN A 53 74.61 -42.94 -5.85
N TYR A 54 75.19 -42.13 -4.98
CA TYR A 54 74.46 -41.24 -4.09
C TYR A 54 74.79 -39.78 -4.38
N LEU A 55 73.79 -39.02 -4.83
CA LEU A 55 73.86 -37.57 -4.85
C LEU A 55 73.60 -37.03 -3.45
N THR A 56 74.31 -35.98 -3.06
CA THR A 56 74.08 -35.28 -1.79
C THR A 56 73.63 -33.86 -2.09
N ILE A 57 72.35 -33.56 -1.89
CA ILE A 57 71.74 -32.26 -2.21
C ILE A 57 71.23 -31.62 -0.92
N PHE A 58 71.88 -30.54 -0.48
CA PHE A 58 71.66 -29.88 0.81
C PHE A 58 71.62 -30.88 1.97
N GLY A 59 72.56 -31.84 1.97
CA GLY A 59 72.66 -32.91 2.96
C GLY A 59 71.71 -34.11 2.75
N ASN A 60 70.80 -34.04 1.76
CA ASN A 60 69.91 -35.16 1.45
C ASN A 60 70.60 -36.14 0.50
N LYS A 61 70.71 -37.41 0.91
CA LYS A 61 71.25 -38.48 0.05
C LYS A 61 70.17 -39.05 -0.85
N ILE A 62 70.37 -38.98 -2.15
CA ILE A 62 69.44 -39.49 -3.18
C ILE A 62 70.15 -40.56 -4.00
N LYS A 63 69.60 -41.77 -4.00
CA LYS A 63 70.13 -42.91 -4.75
C LYS A 63 69.78 -42.80 -6.24
N ILE A 64 70.79 -42.84 -7.10
CA ILE A 64 70.64 -42.74 -8.55
C ILE A 64 71.32 -43.91 -9.28
N ASN A 65 70.81 -44.25 -10.45
CA ASN A 65 71.51 -45.03 -11.48
C ASN A 65 72.01 -44.04 -12.54
N PHE A 66 73.33 -43.82 -12.61
CA PHE A 66 73.94 -42.84 -13.51
C PHE A 66 73.64 -43.14 -14.98
N PHE A 67 73.71 -44.41 -15.39
CA PHE A 67 73.50 -44.79 -16.78
C PHE A 67 72.07 -44.51 -17.25
N LYS A 68 71.06 -44.85 -16.43
CA LYS A 68 69.65 -44.52 -16.72
C LYS A 68 69.46 -43.00 -16.84
N LEU A 69 70.04 -42.25 -15.92
CA LEU A 69 69.94 -40.80 -15.91
C LEU A 69 70.62 -40.17 -17.15
N ALA A 70 71.82 -40.62 -17.51
CA ALA A 70 72.55 -40.17 -18.69
C ALA A 70 71.88 -40.60 -20.01
N GLN A 71 71.21 -41.75 -20.04
CA GLN A 71 70.43 -42.21 -21.18
C GLN A 71 69.29 -41.24 -21.50
N TYR A 72 68.60 -40.72 -20.49
CA TYR A 72 67.45 -39.85 -20.65
C TYR A 72 67.78 -38.35 -20.65
N SER A 73 68.93 -37.94 -20.10
CA SER A 73 69.40 -36.54 -20.04
C SER A 73 70.62 -36.30 -20.92
N ARG A 74 70.44 -35.51 -21.98
CA ARG A 74 71.57 -35.08 -22.84
C ARG A 74 72.57 -34.21 -22.10
N TYR A 75 72.08 -33.33 -21.23
CA TYR A 75 72.94 -32.47 -20.42
C TYR A 75 73.83 -33.32 -19.51
N ILE A 76 73.26 -34.32 -18.83
CA ILE A 76 74.03 -35.14 -17.90
C ILE A 76 75.06 -36.00 -18.64
N CYS A 77 74.66 -36.61 -19.75
CA CYS A 77 75.56 -37.41 -20.60
C CYS A 77 76.78 -36.62 -21.11
N ARG A 78 76.62 -35.32 -21.39
CA ARG A 78 77.71 -34.47 -21.94
C ARG A 78 78.63 -33.91 -20.88
N ASN A 79 78.10 -33.59 -19.70
CA ASN A 79 78.80 -32.79 -18.69
C ASN A 79 79.34 -33.60 -17.52
N PHE A 80 78.90 -34.84 -17.33
CA PHE A 80 79.33 -35.67 -16.19
C PHE A 80 79.77 -37.07 -16.63
N SER A 81 80.65 -37.66 -15.84
CA SER A 81 81.07 -39.07 -15.97
C SER A 81 80.62 -39.85 -14.74
N GLN A 82 80.55 -41.18 -14.87
CA GLN A 82 80.24 -42.04 -13.73
C GLN A 82 81.21 -41.85 -12.55
N PHE A 83 82.45 -41.41 -12.77
CA PHE A 83 83.46 -41.32 -11.71
C PHE A 83 83.37 -40.05 -10.88
N ASN A 84 82.71 -38.99 -11.39
CA ASN A 84 82.64 -37.69 -10.71
C ASN A 84 81.21 -37.19 -10.48
N VAL A 85 80.19 -37.96 -10.86
CA VAL A 85 78.80 -37.52 -10.76
C VAL A 85 78.36 -37.24 -9.31
N GLU A 86 78.83 -38.01 -8.31
CA GLU A 86 78.41 -37.82 -6.92
C GLU A 86 78.71 -36.40 -6.40
N GLU A 87 79.89 -35.86 -6.69
CA GLU A 87 80.27 -34.52 -6.26
C GLU A 87 79.83 -33.47 -7.28
N SER A 88 80.12 -33.69 -8.57
CA SER A 88 79.93 -32.67 -9.61
C SER A 88 78.46 -32.42 -9.94
N LEU A 89 77.64 -33.47 -10.05
CA LEU A 89 76.21 -33.30 -10.35
C LEU A 89 75.45 -32.79 -9.12
N SER A 90 75.82 -33.24 -7.92
CA SER A 90 75.25 -32.71 -6.67
C SER A 90 75.45 -31.20 -6.57
N LEU A 91 76.69 -30.74 -6.74
CA LEU A 91 77.02 -29.31 -6.71
C LEU A 91 76.29 -28.53 -7.81
N ASN A 92 76.22 -29.09 -9.03
CA ASN A 92 75.51 -28.47 -10.14
C ASN A 92 74.01 -28.30 -9.85
N ILE A 93 73.35 -29.33 -9.29
CA ILE A 93 71.96 -29.25 -8.90
C ILE A 93 71.78 -28.22 -7.78
N GLU A 94 72.61 -28.23 -6.75
CA GLU A 94 72.52 -27.24 -5.65
C GLU A 94 72.67 -25.81 -6.17
N GLN A 95 73.66 -25.55 -7.03
CA GLN A 95 73.85 -24.24 -7.64
C GLN A 95 72.64 -23.82 -8.48
N PHE A 96 72.12 -24.73 -9.30
CA PHE A 96 70.89 -24.49 -10.06
C PHE A 96 69.71 -24.13 -9.14
N LEU A 97 69.50 -24.88 -8.05
CA LEU A 97 68.43 -24.61 -7.09
C LEU A 97 68.60 -23.26 -6.40
N VAL A 98 69.83 -22.90 -6.00
CA VAL A 98 70.12 -21.57 -5.43
C VAL A 98 69.79 -20.49 -6.44
N THR A 99 70.28 -20.59 -7.67
CA THR A 99 70.07 -19.57 -8.71
C THR A 99 68.59 -19.47 -9.10
N ILE A 100 67.92 -20.59 -9.32
CA ILE A 100 66.54 -20.58 -9.81
C ILE A 100 65.55 -20.13 -8.74
N ASN A 101 65.83 -20.34 -7.45
CA ASN A 101 64.92 -19.97 -6.36
C ASN A 101 65.17 -18.55 -5.82
N GLN A 102 66.23 -17.85 -6.25
CA GLN A 102 66.49 -16.47 -5.85
C GLN A 102 65.31 -15.57 -6.24
N GLY A 103 64.65 -14.98 -5.23
CA GLY A 103 63.57 -14.01 -5.43
C GLY A 103 62.26 -14.58 -5.98
N LYS A 104 62.05 -15.91 -5.95
CA LYS A 104 60.85 -16.55 -6.51
C LYS A 104 59.89 -17.05 -5.45
N GLU A 105 58.60 -16.91 -5.73
CA GLU A 105 57.52 -17.51 -4.94
C GLU A 105 57.37 -19.01 -5.19
N ASN A 106 57.70 -19.48 -6.41
CA ASN A 106 57.59 -20.89 -6.76
C ASN A 106 58.93 -21.62 -6.64
N ILE A 107 59.20 -22.15 -5.44
CA ILE A 107 60.49 -22.73 -5.04
C ILE A 107 60.60 -24.18 -5.50
N ILE A 108 61.67 -24.51 -6.24
CA ILE A 108 62.05 -25.90 -6.51
C ILE A 108 62.71 -26.47 -5.26
N THR A 109 62.07 -27.46 -4.65
CA THR A 109 62.57 -28.14 -3.45
C THR A 109 63.33 -29.42 -3.79
N VAL A 110 64.06 -29.97 -2.81
CA VAL A 110 64.75 -31.26 -2.95
C VAL A 110 63.78 -32.39 -3.33
N GLU A 111 62.53 -32.33 -2.88
CA GLU A 111 61.52 -33.34 -3.22
C GLU A 111 61.16 -33.31 -4.70
N HIS A 112 61.08 -32.11 -5.31
CA HIS A 112 60.90 -31.99 -6.75
C HIS A 112 62.06 -32.62 -7.52
N VAL A 113 63.29 -32.43 -7.03
CA VAL A 113 64.47 -33.06 -7.63
C VAL A 113 64.40 -34.58 -7.50
N LYS A 114 64.00 -35.13 -6.35
CA LYS A 114 63.81 -36.58 -6.20
C LYS A 114 62.79 -37.13 -7.19
N ASN A 115 61.64 -36.46 -7.35
CA ASN A 115 60.61 -36.88 -8.28
C ASN A 115 61.11 -36.85 -9.74
N PHE A 116 61.81 -35.78 -10.12
CA PHE A 116 62.47 -35.68 -11.43
C PHE A 116 63.49 -36.80 -11.66
N LEU A 117 64.33 -37.10 -10.66
CA LEU A 117 65.32 -38.17 -10.76
C LEU A 117 64.66 -39.56 -10.81
N ASN A 118 63.56 -39.76 -10.11
CA ASN A 118 62.78 -41.00 -10.17
C ASN A 118 62.16 -41.19 -11.56
N ALA A 119 61.60 -40.13 -12.13
CA ALA A 119 61.03 -40.15 -13.47
C ALA A 119 62.06 -40.55 -14.54
N ASN A 120 63.29 -40.05 -14.44
CA ASN A 120 64.39 -40.41 -15.35
C ASN A 120 65.10 -41.73 -14.98
N GLN A 121 64.55 -42.50 -14.04
CA GLN A 121 65.03 -43.83 -13.66
C GLN A 121 63.93 -44.91 -13.77
N GLU A 122 62.82 -44.59 -14.43
CA GLU A 122 61.64 -45.47 -14.59
C GLU A 122 61.04 -45.93 -13.25
N LYS A 123 61.26 -45.14 -12.19
CA LYS A 123 60.62 -45.34 -10.88
C LYS A 123 59.30 -44.60 -10.87
N ASP A 124 58.39 -45.02 -9.98
CA ASP A 124 57.13 -44.32 -9.77
C ASP A 124 57.37 -42.86 -9.35
N PHE A 125 56.62 -41.95 -9.95
CA PHE A 125 56.59 -40.53 -9.63
C PHE A 125 55.18 -39.98 -9.87
N GLU A 126 54.93 -38.77 -9.39
CA GLU A 126 53.64 -38.10 -9.52
C GLU A 126 53.85 -36.70 -10.10
N ILE A 127 53.06 -36.38 -11.12
CA ILE A 127 52.89 -35.02 -11.63
C ILE A 127 51.50 -34.55 -11.19
N ASN A 128 51.45 -33.36 -10.60
CA ASN A 128 50.22 -32.68 -10.24
C ASN A 128 50.34 -31.18 -10.54
N GLU A 129 49.24 -30.44 -10.41
CA GLU A 129 49.18 -29.02 -10.74
C GLU A 129 50.19 -28.16 -9.95
N GLN A 130 50.54 -28.59 -8.74
CA GLN A 130 51.42 -27.85 -7.84
C GLN A 130 52.91 -28.01 -8.19
N ASN A 131 53.28 -29.16 -8.77
CA ASN A 131 54.67 -29.51 -9.06
C ASN A 131 55.03 -29.44 -10.55
N PHE A 132 54.04 -29.32 -11.44
CA PHE A 132 54.22 -29.38 -12.89
C PHE A 132 55.21 -28.32 -13.42
N ALA A 133 55.11 -27.08 -12.94
CA ALA A 133 55.98 -25.99 -13.39
C ALA A 133 57.45 -26.22 -13.04
N GLN A 134 57.72 -26.80 -11.86
CA GLN A 134 59.06 -27.16 -11.38
C GLN A 134 59.59 -28.36 -12.14
N MET A 135 58.74 -29.34 -12.47
CA MET A 135 59.13 -30.48 -13.32
C MET A 135 59.52 -30.03 -14.72
N LEU A 136 58.79 -29.06 -15.30
CA LEU A 136 59.18 -28.45 -16.59
C LEU A 136 60.53 -27.76 -16.51
N ASP A 137 60.81 -26.99 -15.45
CA ASP A 137 62.10 -26.32 -15.28
C ASP A 137 63.26 -27.31 -15.16
N LEU A 138 63.09 -28.37 -14.37
CA LEU A 138 64.07 -29.44 -14.23
C LEU A 138 64.27 -30.17 -15.57
N SER A 139 63.19 -30.50 -16.28
CA SER A 139 63.25 -31.16 -17.57
C SER A 139 63.99 -30.34 -18.61
N ALA A 140 63.72 -29.04 -18.66
CA ALA A 140 64.38 -28.10 -19.56
C ALA A 140 65.87 -27.94 -19.21
N GLN A 141 66.20 -27.76 -17.93
CA GLN A 141 67.57 -27.58 -17.46
C GLN A 141 68.47 -28.78 -17.81
N TYR A 142 67.96 -29.99 -17.62
CA TYR A 142 68.73 -31.22 -17.83
C TYR A 142 68.48 -31.86 -19.20
N GLU A 143 67.79 -31.18 -20.13
CA GLU A 143 67.52 -31.66 -21.49
C GLU A 143 66.94 -33.09 -21.54
N THR A 144 65.95 -33.40 -20.69
CA THR A 144 65.36 -34.75 -20.59
C THR A 144 64.20 -34.96 -21.57
N ARG A 145 64.50 -35.38 -22.81
CA ARG A 145 63.50 -35.46 -23.88
C ARG A 145 62.33 -36.39 -23.56
N HIS A 146 62.60 -37.55 -22.95
CA HIS A 146 61.54 -38.51 -22.64
C HIS A 146 60.60 -37.96 -21.56
N PHE A 147 61.16 -37.44 -20.45
CA PHE A 147 60.37 -36.81 -19.41
C PHE A 147 59.60 -35.57 -19.92
N GLN A 148 60.19 -34.81 -20.84
CA GLN A 148 59.50 -33.70 -21.50
C GLN A 148 58.26 -34.16 -22.26
N MET A 149 58.30 -35.28 -22.99
CA MET A 149 57.11 -35.82 -23.67
C MET A 149 56.00 -36.17 -22.68
N ILE A 150 56.35 -36.72 -21.52
CA ILE A 150 55.38 -37.01 -20.45
C ILE A 150 54.73 -35.72 -19.94
N LEU A 151 55.54 -34.67 -19.71
CA LEU A 151 55.04 -33.37 -19.29
C LEU A 151 54.15 -32.72 -20.36
N ASP A 152 54.49 -32.85 -21.64
CA ASP A 152 53.69 -32.33 -22.76
C ASP A 152 52.33 -33.06 -22.86
N ASP A 153 52.29 -34.36 -22.57
CA ASP A 153 51.05 -35.14 -22.56
C ASP A 153 50.18 -34.82 -21.33
N TYR A 154 50.80 -34.65 -20.15
CA TYR A 154 50.13 -34.12 -18.96
C TYR A 154 49.53 -32.74 -19.24
N GLU A 155 50.31 -31.84 -19.83
CA GLU A 155 49.88 -30.50 -20.22
C GLU A 155 48.64 -30.58 -21.10
N LYS A 156 48.69 -31.34 -22.21
CA LYS A 156 47.56 -31.53 -23.14
C LYS A 156 46.31 -32.10 -22.47
N TYR A 157 46.47 -33.06 -21.56
CA TYR A 157 45.35 -33.65 -20.83
C TYR A 157 44.67 -32.63 -19.93
N HIS A 158 45.46 -31.81 -19.24
CA HIS A 158 44.98 -30.80 -18.30
C HIS A 158 44.65 -29.44 -18.95
N LEU A 159 44.86 -29.26 -20.26
CA LEU A 159 44.50 -28.04 -21.00
C LEU A 159 43.00 -27.69 -20.97
N LYS A 160 42.14 -28.65 -20.61
CA LYS A 160 40.69 -28.41 -20.42
C LYS A 160 40.36 -27.89 -19.02
N ASN A 161 41.28 -28.02 -18.06
CA ASN A 161 41.09 -27.56 -16.70
C ASN A 161 41.54 -26.10 -16.58
N TYR A 162 40.59 -25.23 -16.21
CA TYR A 162 40.89 -23.81 -16.11
C TYR A 162 41.76 -23.44 -14.91
N HIS A 163 41.67 -24.18 -13.82
CA HIS A 163 42.54 -24.01 -12.65
C HIS A 163 44.01 -24.19 -13.04
N PHE A 164 44.26 -25.23 -13.84
CA PHE A 164 45.59 -25.55 -14.35
C PHE A 164 46.16 -24.41 -15.21
N PHE A 165 45.41 -23.87 -16.18
CA PHE A 165 45.97 -22.81 -17.04
C PHE A 165 46.22 -21.50 -16.29
N VAL A 166 45.40 -21.11 -15.30
CA VAL A 166 45.63 -19.85 -14.57
C VAL A 166 46.90 -19.96 -13.72
N GLY A 167 47.07 -21.10 -13.02
CA GLY A 167 48.28 -21.36 -12.24
C GLY A 167 49.53 -21.48 -13.12
N TYR A 168 49.42 -22.19 -14.23
CA TYR A 168 50.49 -22.29 -15.22
C TYR A 168 50.88 -20.93 -15.79
N TYR A 169 49.89 -20.09 -16.15
CA TYR A 169 50.12 -18.76 -16.69
C TYR A 169 50.91 -17.86 -15.72
N LEU A 170 50.47 -17.82 -14.45
CA LEU A 170 51.15 -17.09 -13.39
C LEU A 170 52.62 -17.56 -13.22
N SER A 171 52.84 -18.88 -13.23
CA SER A 171 54.18 -19.45 -13.12
C SER A 171 55.10 -19.08 -14.29
N ARG A 172 54.54 -18.80 -15.47
CA ARG A 172 55.29 -18.41 -16.67
C ARG A 172 55.58 -16.92 -16.69
N LEU A 173 54.66 -16.07 -16.24
CA LEU A 173 54.86 -14.62 -16.19
C LEU A 173 55.97 -14.21 -15.23
N SER A 174 56.03 -14.81 -14.03
CA SER A 174 57.12 -14.56 -13.07
C SER A 174 58.52 -14.90 -13.60
N LYS A 175 58.61 -15.73 -14.64
CA LYS A 175 59.86 -16.09 -15.31
C LYS A 175 60.26 -15.11 -16.42
N LEU A 176 59.30 -14.42 -17.03
CA LEU A 176 59.58 -13.45 -18.10
C LEU A 176 60.22 -12.16 -17.57
N GLU A 177 59.87 -11.75 -16.35
CA GLU A 177 60.40 -10.52 -15.72
C GLU A 177 61.88 -10.61 -15.32
N ASN A 178 62.45 -11.82 -15.25
CA ASN A 178 63.80 -12.07 -14.72
C ASN A 178 64.88 -12.36 -15.81
N GLU A 179 64.54 -12.29 -17.10
CA GLU A 179 65.41 -12.49 -18.28
C GLU A 179 66.25 -13.81 -18.40
N TYR A 180 66.66 -14.10 -19.64
CA TYR A 180 67.72 -15.02 -20.08
C TYR A 180 67.57 -16.55 -20.11
N ILE A 181 66.42 -17.14 -19.78
CA ILE A 181 66.23 -18.57 -20.13
C ILE A 181 65.59 -18.67 -21.50
N ASN A 182 66.44 -18.89 -22.51
CA ASN A 182 66.08 -19.13 -23.89
C ASN A 182 65.37 -20.49 -24.01
N TYR A 183 64.12 -20.58 -23.57
CA TYR A 183 63.25 -21.74 -23.72
C TYR A 183 62.86 -21.90 -25.20
N LYS A 184 63.82 -22.31 -26.03
CA LYS A 184 63.65 -22.31 -27.49
C LYS A 184 62.60 -23.29 -28.02
N ASN A 185 62.11 -24.25 -27.24
CA ASN A 185 61.39 -25.38 -27.84
C ASN A 185 60.03 -25.77 -27.25
N ASN A 186 59.66 -25.44 -26.00
CA ASN A 186 58.46 -26.04 -25.38
C ASN A 186 57.62 -25.04 -24.60
N THR A 187 57.01 -24.07 -25.28
CA THR A 187 56.15 -23.12 -24.58
C THR A 187 54.87 -22.94 -25.36
N ILE A 188 53.76 -23.40 -24.78
CA ILE A 188 52.44 -22.97 -25.20
C ILE A 188 52.45 -21.45 -25.33
N ASP A 189 51.96 -20.96 -26.47
CA ASP A 189 51.84 -19.54 -26.74
C ASP A 189 51.04 -18.89 -25.61
N LEU A 190 51.58 -17.84 -24.99
CA LEU A 190 50.89 -17.10 -23.94
C LEU A 190 49.55 -16.56 -24.46
N ASN A 191 49.46 -16.23 -25.75
CA ASN A 191 48.18 -15.84 -26.37
C ASN A 191 47.17 -16.98 -26.38
N TYR A 192 47.60 -18.23 -26.55
CA TYR A 192 46.71 -19.38 -26.45
C TYR A 192 46.19 -19.54 -25.02
N ILE A 193 47.04 -19.38 -24.00
CA ILE A 193 46.62 -19.45 -22.59
C ILE A 193 45.65 -18.31 -22.27
N GLU A 194 45.95 -17.08 -22.69
CA GLU A 194 45.03 -15.94 -22.52
C GLU A 194 43.69 -16.19 -23.21
N THR A 195 43.68 -16.78 -24.41
CA THR A 195 42.43 -17.14 -25.11
C THR A 195 41.61 -18.12 -24.28
N ARG A 196 42.25 -19.10 -23.62
CA ARG A 196 41.56 -20.04 -22.72
C ARG A 196 41.04 -19.36 -21.45
N ILE A 197 41.78 -18.41 -20.89
CA ILE A 197 41.30 -17.57 -19.78
C ILE A 197 40.05 -16.79 -20.22
N ILE A 198 40.05 -16.21 -21.43
CA ILE A 198 38.93 -15.45 -21.99
C ILE A 198 37.70 -16.35 -22.22
N ASP A 199 37.90 -17.57 -22.74
CA ASP A 199 36.81 -18.53 -22.97
C ASP A 199 36.11 -18.94 -21.65
N HIS A 200 36.81 -18.89 -20.52
CA HIS A 200 36.33 -19.24 -19.18
C HIS A 200 36.48 -18.08 -18.19
N LEU A 201 36.16 -16.86 -18.64
CA LEU A 201 36.46 -15.64 -17.88
C LEU A 201 35.66 -15.57 -16.57
N ASP A 202 34.45 -16.14 -16.52
CA ASP A 202 33.59 -16.12 -15.33
C ASP A 202 34.18 -16.97 -14.19
N GLU A 203 34.67 -18.15 -14.54
CA GLU A 203 35.33 -19.05 -13.60
C GLU A 203 36.74 -18.55 -13.25
N SER A 204 37.45 -18.01 -14.24
CA SER A 204 38.82 -17.51 -14.06
C SER A 204 38.86 -16.32 -13.10
N LEU A 205 37.92 -15.37 -13.20
CA LEU A 205 37.87 -14.20 -12.31
C LEU A 205 37.57 -14.55 -10.84
N LYS A 206 36.95 -15.71 -10.59
CA LYS A 206 36.69 -16.23 -9.24
C LYS A 206 37.90 -16.98 -8.67
N HIS A 207 38.89 -17.28 -9.50
CA HIS A 207 40.02 -18.10 -9.10
C HIS A 207 41.07 -17.34 -8.28
N PRO A 208 41.61 -17.89 -7.18
CA PRO A 208 42.63 -17.19 -6.38
C PRO A 208 43.88 -16.78 -7.15
N TYR A 209 44.34 -17.58 -8.12
CA TYR A 209 45.55 -17.24 -8.89
C TYR A 209 45.34 -16.08 -9.87
N ILE A 210 44.12 -15.80 -10.33
CA ILE A 210 43.89 -14.62 -11.19
C ILE A 210 44.16 -13.34 -10.40
N SER A 211 43.93 -13.39 -9.09
CA SER A 211 44.08 -12.26 -8.19
C SER A 211 45.55 -11.88 -7.94
N GLN A 212 46.45 -12.82 -8.24
CA GLN A 212 47.91 -12.68 -8.14
C GLN A 212 48.53 -12.15 -9.44
N LEU A 213 47.78 -12.11 -10.54
CA LEU A 213 48.24 -11.50 -11.78
C LEU A 213 48.34 -9.98 -11.63
N GLN A 214 49.37 -9.41 -12.25
CA GLN A 214 49.51 -7.96 -12.38
C GLN A 214 48.34 -7.35 -13.14
N ASN A 215 48.01 -6.10 -12.80
CA ASN A 215 46.85 -5.43 -13.37
C ASN A 215 46.95 -5.27 -14.88
N GLU A 216 48.15 -5.05 -15.40
CA GLU A 216 48.48 -4.89 -16.81
C GLU A 216 48.12 -6.14 -17.61
N VAL A 217 48.38 -7.32 -17.03
CA VAL A 217 48.06 -8.62 -17.62
C VAL A 217 46.55 -8.83 -17.65
N ILE A 218 45.86 -8.55 -16.54
CA ILE A 218 44.41 -8.68 -16.46
C ILE A 218 43.75 -7.69 -17.42
N TYR A 219 44.24 -6.45 -17.48
CA TYR A 219 43.75 -5.42 -18.40
C TYR A 219 43.84 -5.90 -19.84
N ARG A 220 45.00 -6.44 -20.25
CA ARG A 220 45.20 -7.01 -21.59
C ARG A 220 44.25 -8.17 -21.89
N ILE A 221 44.01 -9.06 -20.93
CA ILE A 221 43.05 -10.18 -21.07
C ILE A 221 41.63 -9.63 -21.29
N LEU A 222 41.21 -8.66 -20.49
CA LEU A 222 39.88 -8.03 -20.60
C LEU A 222 39.72 -7.23 -21.89
N GLU A 223 40.77 -6.56 -22.35
CA GLU A 223 40.78 -5.82 -23.62
C GLU A 223 40.66 -6.74 -24.84
N LYS A 224 41.27 -7.93 -24.79
CA LYS A 224 41.13 -8.96 -25.83
C LYS A 224 39.76 -9.63 -25.82
N ALA A 225 39.06 -9.64 -24.69
CA ALA A 225 37.73 -10.22 -24.57
C ALA A 225 36.69 -9.36 -25.29
N LYS A 226 35.72 -9.99 -25.97
CA LYS A 226 34.61 -9.22 -26.56
C LYS A 226 33.71 -8.67 -25.44
N PRO A 227 33.11 -7.47 -25.58
CA PRO A 227 32.29 -6.87 -24.52
C PRO A 227 31.11 -7.72 -24.02
N ASN A 228 30.63 -8.65 -24.84
CA ASN A 228 29.56 -9.60 -24.53
C ASN A 228 30.04 -10.90 -23.86
N GLN A 229 31.36 -11.18 -23.85
CA GLN A 229 31.96 -12.30 -23.13
C GLN A 229 32.33 -11.94 -21.68
N ILE A 230 32.41 -10.64 -21.35
CA ILE A 230 32.80 -10.18 -20.03
C ILE A 230 31.69 -10.47 -19.01
N PRO A 231 31.96 -11.30 -17.98
CA PRO A 231 30.97 -11.64 -16.95
C PRO A 231 30.91 -10.52 -15.92
N HIS A 232 30.00 -9.57 -16.13
CA HIS A 232 30.00 -8.32 -15.37
C HIS A 232 29.82 -8.51 -13.85
N GLU A 233 29.03 -9.49 -13.39
CA GLU A 233 28.85 -9.75 -11.95
C GLU A 233 30.15 -10.28 -11.30
N ALA A 234 30.83 -11.22 -11.96
CA ALA A 234 32.10 -11.76 -11.50
C ALA A 234 33.22 -10.72 -11.55
N LEU A 235 33.27 -9.91 -12.61
CA LEU A 235 34.20 -8.80 -12.72
C LEU A 235 33.98 -7.77 -11.61
N PHE A 236 32.72 -7.43 -11.32
CA PHE A 236 32.40 -6.51 -10.22
C PHE A 236 32.89 -7.07 -8.89
N SER A 237 32.57 -8.33 -8.59
CA SER A 237 33.03 -9.02 -7.37
C SER A 237 34.55 -9.05 -7.27
N PHE A 238 35.25 -9.32 -8.38
CA PHE A 238 36.70 -9.32 -8.46
C PHE A 238 37.32 -7.94 -8.16
N ILE A 239 36.68 -6.86 -8.63
CA ILE A 239 37.09 -5.48 -8.32
C ILE A 239 36.86 -5.18 -6.83
N GLN A 240 35.70 -5.59 -6.27
CA GLN A 240 35.37 -5.32 -4.86
C GLN A 240 36.35 -5.94 -3.87
N GLN A 241 36.95 -7.09 -4.19
CA GLN A 241 37.96 -7.73 -3.33
C GLN A 241 39.15 -6.82 -3.04
N SER A 242 39.50 -5.92 -3.96
CA SER A 242 40.65 -5.02 -3.80
C SER A 242 40.45 -3.74 -4.62
N ILE A 243 39.42 -2.97 -4.28
CA ILE A 243 39.01 -1.80 -5.05
C ILE A 243 40.14 -0.78 -5.23
N GLN A 244 41.01 -0.64 -4.22
CA GLN A 244 42.15 0.28 -4.23
C GLN A 244 43.13 -0.03 -5.36
N HIS A 245 43.32 -1.31 -5.70
CA HIS A 245 44.23 -1.75 -6.73
C HIS A 245 43.54 -2.04 -8.06
N ARG A 246 42.23 -2.34 -8.05
CA ARG A 246 41.51 -2.89 -9.20
C ARG A 246 40.46 -1.95 -9.81
N PHE A 247 40.35 -0.71 -9.34
CA PHE A 247 39.37 0.25 -9.85
C PHE A 247 39.49 0.48 -11.36
N ILE A 248 40.69 0.34 -11.94
CA ILE A 248 40.92 0.49 -13.38
C ILE A 248 40.04 -0.44 -14.23
N PHE A 249 39.65 -1.61 -13.71
CA PHE A 249 38.81 -2.56 -14.45
C PHE A 249 37.34 -2.16 -14.51
N TYR A 250 36.90 -1.13 -13.78
CA TYR A 250 35.58 -0.53 -14.01
C TYR A 250 35.41 -0.04 -15.45
N TYR A 251 36.50 0.24 -16.17
CA TYR A 251 36.49 0.56 -17.60
C TYR A 251 35.77 -0.49 -18.45
N PHE A 252 35.90 -1.77 -18.11
CA PHE A 252 35.27 -2.88 -18.84
C PHE A 252 33.88 -3.26 -18.31
N LEU A 253 33.44 -2.64 -17.22
CA LEU A 253 32.20 -2.99 -16.54
C LEU A 253 31.01 -2.28 -17.16
N ASN A 254 29.99 -3.04 -17.56
CA ASN A 254 28.68 -2.49 -17.89
C ASN A 254 27.77 -2.55 -16.66
N LEU A 255 27.58 -1.42 -16.00
CA LEU A 255 26.78 -1.33 -14.77
C LEU A 255 25.31 -1.76 -14.96
N SER A 256 24.76 -1.64 -16.18
CA SER A 256 23.37 -2.08 -16.44
C SER A 256 23.19 -3.61 -16.40
N LYS A 257 24.29 -4.36 -16.47
CA LYS A 257 24.30 -5.83 -16.46
C LYS A 257 24.68 -6.43 -15.11
N VAL A 258 24.97 -5.62 -14.09
CA VAL A 258 25.16 -6.09 -12.72
C VAL A 258 23.88 -5.94 -11.91
N SER A 259 23.75 -6.73 -10.84
CA SER A 259 22.60 -6.68 -9.94
C SER A 259 22.37 -5.29 -9.33
N ASN A 260 21.11 -4.91 -9.07
CA ASN A 260 20.77 -3.62 -8.46
C ASN A 260 21.50 -3.41 -7.12
N THR A 261 21.67 -4.48 -6.34
CA THR A 261 22.42 -4.46 -5.08
C THR A 261 23.88 -4.08 -5.29
N ASP A 262 24.51 -4.57 -6.36
CA ASP A 262 25.90 -4.27 -6.67
C ASP A 262 26.05 -2.88 -7.31
N GLN A 263 25.05 -2.41 -8.06
CA GLN A 263 24.98 -1.00 -8.50
C GLN A 263 24.91 -0.05 -7.30
N GLU A 264 24.12 -0.37 -6.27
CA GLU A 264 24.07 0.43 -5.04
C GLU A 264 25.40 0.42 -4.30
N LYS A 265 26.08 -0.74 -4.19
CA LYS A 265 27.43 -0.82 -3.63
C LYS A 265 28.43 0.02 -4.42
N PHE A 266 28.38 -0.04 -5.75
CA PHE A 266 29.21 0.79 -6.61
C PHE A 266 29.03 2.29 -6.30
N LEU A 267 27.78 2.75 -6.22
CA LEU A 267 27.45 4.14 -5.91
C LEU A 267 27.90 4.54 -4.50
N ASN A 268 27.77 3.65 -3.52
CA ASN A 268 28.26 3.89 -2.16
C ASN A 268 29.80 3.97 -2.12
N ASN A 269 30.49 3.12 -2.87
CA ASN A 269 31.95 3.18 -2.99
C ASN A 269 32.40 4.50 -3.63
N LEU A 270 31.72 4.96 -4.69
CA LEU A 270 32.01 6.28 -5.28
C LEU A 270 31.83 7.42 -4.28
N LYS A 271 30.77 7.39 -3.46
CA LYS A 271 30.57 8.39 -2.40
C LYS A 271 31.71 8.39 -1.38
N ASN A 272 32.16 7.20 -0.97
CA ASN A 272 33.25 7.08 -0.01
C ASN A 272 34.56 7.63 -0.60
N ILE A 273 34.90 7.26 -1.83
CA ILE A 273 36.10 7.76 -2.53
C ILE A 273 36.04 9.29 -2.71
N SER A 274 34.86 9.87 -2.97
CA SER A 274 34.67 11.31 -3.10
C SER A 274 34.92 12.09 -1.80
N ASN A 275 34.73 11.44 -0.65
CA ASN A 275 34.93 12.04 0.67
C ASN A 275 36.37 11.85 1.19
N ASP A 276 37.10 10.88 0.63
CA ASP A 276 38.50 10.60 0.97
C ASP A 276 39.47 11.51 0.19
N GLN A 277 40.75 11.54 0.59
CA GLN A 277 41.81 12.27 -0.12
C GLN A 277 42.13 11.69 -1.53
N ASP A 278 41.50 10.58 -1.91
CA ASP A 278 41.73 9.84 -3.15
C ASP A 278 40.92 10.38 -4.36
N GLN A 279 40.64 11.69 -4.41
CA GLN A 279 39.88 12.32 -5.51
C GLN A 279 40.55 12.11 -6.89
N GLU A 280 41.87 11.94 -6.94
CA GLU A 280 42.58 11.60 -8.19
C GLU A 280 42.07 10.30 -8.82
N ARG A 281 41.57 9.35 -8.02
CA ARG A 281 40.95 8.12 -8.54
C ARG A 281 39.63 8.38 -9.23
N LEU A 282 38.87 9.41 -8.83
CA LEU A 282 37.63 9.77 -9.52
C LEU A 282 37.90 10.27 -10.94
N ASN A 283 39.03 10.97 -11.14
CA ASN A 283 39.45 11.44 -12.46
C ASN A 283 39.80 10.31 -13.43
N SER A 284 40.02 9.08 -12.94
CA SER A 284 40.30 7.91 -13.79
C SER A 284 39.04 7.33 -14.43
N PHE A 285 37.85 7.66 -13.92
CA PHE A 285 36.60 7.25 -14.54
C PHE A 285 36.32 8.12 -15.76
N GLN A 286 35.92 7.50 -16.87
CA GLN A 286 35.60 8.22 -18.11
C GLN A 286 34.30 9.02 -18.06
N PHE A 287 33.61 9.03 -16.93
CA PHE A 287 32.32 9.69 -16.75
C PHE A 287 32.36 10.63 -15.54
N PRO A 288 31.57 11.72 -15.56
CA PRO A 288 31.49 12.66 -14.46
C PRO A 288 30.85 12.00 -13.23
N THR A 289 31.67 11.53 -12.29
CA THR A 289 31.25 10.82 -11.07
C THR A 289 30.30 11.66 -10.22
N ASP A 290 30.56 12.97 -10.10
CA ASP A 290 29.73 13.90 -9.34
C ASP A 290 28.31 13.97 -9.90
N PHE A 291 28.18 13.95 -11.23
CA PHE A 291 26.89 13.96 -11.89
C PHE A 291 26.10 12.66 -11.63
N LEU A 292 26.77 11.51 -11.63
CA LEU A 292 26.14 10.24 -11.26
C LEU A 292 25.67 10.23 -9.80
N LEU A 293 26.49 10.77 -8.88
CA LEU A 293 26.12 10.87 -7.47
C LEU A 293 24.90 11.79 -7.27
N GLN A 294 24.86 12.92 -7.97
CA GLN A 294 23.70 13.83 -7.99
C GLN A 294 22.45 13.19 -8.59
N LEU A 295 22.58 12.47 -9.71
CA LEU A 295 21.45 11.74 -10.29
C LEU A 295 20.89 10.70 -9.32
N ASN A 296 21.75 10.00 -8.59
CA ASN A 296 21.32 9.03 -7.60
C ASN A 296 20.60 9.68 -6.42
N SER A 297 21.08 10.82 -5.91
CA SER A 297 20.38 11.56 -4.85
C SER A 297 19.02 12.07 -5.33
N LEU A 298 18.94 12.63 -6.53
CA LEU A 298 17.68 13.08 -7.13
C LEU A 298 16.69 11.93 -7.30
N ASN A 299 17.15 10.75 -7.74
CA ASN A 299 16.29 9.56 -7.85
C ASN A 299 15.77 9.10 -6.48
N HIS A 300 16.59 9.18 -5.44
CA HIS A 300 16.15 8.88 -4.08
C HIS A 300 15.08 9.89 -3.61
N ASP A 301 15.28 11.17 -3.85
CA ASP A 301 14.32 12.23 -3.51
C ASP A 301 13.00 12.05 -4.27
N LEU A 302 13.06 11.72 -5.56
CA LEU A 302 11.87 11.40 -6.37
C LEU A 302 11.09 10.21 -5.80
N LYS A 303 11.78 9.14 -5.38
CA LYS A 303 11.12 8.00 -4.74
C LYS A 303 10.45 8.39 -3.42
N GLN A 304 11.08 9.26 -2.62
CA GLN A 304 10.45 9.77 -1.39
C GLN A 304 9.23 10.63 -1.68
N ILE A 305 9.31 11.53 -2.66
CA ILE A 305 8.18 12.36 -3.10
C ILE A 305 7.03 11.48 -3.58
N GLN A 306 7.30 10.46 -4.39
CA GLN A 306 6.28 9.50 -4.83
C GLN A 306 5.61 8.79 -3.66
N LYS A 307 6.38 8.33 -2.66
CA LYS A 307 5.82 7.71 -1.45
C LYS A 307 4.94 8.68 -0.65
N ASN A 308 5.37 9.93 -0.49
CA ASN A 308 4.60 10.95 0.21
C ASN A 308 3.31 11.32 -0.54
N ASN A 309 3.36 11.37 -1.87
CA ASN A 309 2.18 11.59 -2.70
C ASN A 309 1.18 10.44 -2.57
N LEU A 310 1.64 9.18 -2.55
CA LEU A 310 0.77 8.01 -2.34
C LEU A 310 0.07 8.05 -0.97
N MET A 311 0.78 8.43 0.10
CA MET A 311 0.16 8.63 1.42
C MET A 311 -0.88 9.75 1.39
N THR A 312 -0.57 10.87 0.73
CA THR A 312 -1.49 12.01 0.61
C THR A 312 -2.76 11.64 -0.17
N ILE A 313 -2.63 10.86 -1.24
CA ILE A 313 -3.78 10.36 -2.03
C ILE A 313 -4.66 9.47 -1.15
N SER A 314 -4.07 8.52 -0.42
CA SER A 314 -4.80 7.66 0.52
C SER A 314 -5.56 8.46 1.59
N ASP A 315 -4.94 9.52 2.13
CA ASP A 315 -5.60 10.40 3.11
C ASP A 315 -6.77 11.18 2.50
N LEU A 316 -6.62 11.64 1.25
CA LEU A 316 -7.69 12.33 0.51
C LEU A 316 -8.85 11.39 0.20
N GLU A 317 -8.58 10.14 -0.21
CA GLU A 317 -9.59 9.11 -0.44
C GLU A 317 -10.38 8.81 0.84
N ASN A 318 -9.69 8.67 1.98
CA ASN A 318 -10.34 8.48 3.27
C ASN A 318 -11.24 9.67 3.64
N LYS A 319 -10.76 10.91 3.45
CA LYS A 319 -11.57 12.12 3.68
C LYS A 319 -12.78 12.17 2.74
N ASN A 320 -12.62 11.73 1.50
CA ASN A 320 -13.71 11.71 0.53
C ASN A 320 -14.77 10.67 0.92
N ASN A 321 -14.37 9.49 1.35
CA ASN A 321 -15.26 8.45 1.87
C ASN A 321 -16.06 8.93 3.09
N VAL A 322 -15.44 9.69 3.99
CA VAL A 322 -16.14 10.30 5.14
C VAL A 322 -17.16 11.34 4.68
N LYS A 323 -16.80 12.20 3.71
CA LYS A 323 -17.74 13.17 3.13
C LYS A 323 -18.92 12.50 2.44
N GLU A 324 -18.67 11.40 1.74
CA GLU A 324 -19.71 10.64 1.04
C GLU A 324 -20.68 9.98 2.03
N LYS A 325 -20.17 9.43 3.14
CA LYS A 325 -21.02 8.95 4.25
C LYS A 325 -21.89 10.06 4.83
N LEU A 326 -21.30 11.21 5.18
CA LEU A 326 -22.03 12.37 5.69
C LEU A 326 -23.08 12.88 4.69
N PHE A 327 -22.76 12.86 3.40
CA PHE A 327 -23.70 13.25 2.36
C PHE A 327 -24.91 12.29 2.29
N ASN A 328 -24.67 10.99 2.39
CA ASN A 328 -25.73 9.99 2.41
C ASN A 328 -26.61 10.10 3.68
N GLU A 329 -26.00 10.29 4.86
CA GLU A 329 -26.72 10.52 6.12
C GLU A 329 -27.60 11.79 6.05
N ASN A 330 -27.07 12.88 5.49
CA ASN A 330 -27.84 14.10 5.28
C ASN A 330 -28.99 13.89 4.29
N LYS A 331 -28.78 13.11 3.24
CA LYS A 331 -29.82 12.78 2.25
C LYS A 331 -30.96 11.98 2.89
N GLU A 332 -30.65 11.01 3.74
CA GLU A 332 -31.64 10.26 4.52
C GLU A 332 -32.42 11.17 5.47
N THR A 333 -31.72 12.06 6.17
CA THR A 333 -32.33 13.04 7.09
C THR A 333 -33.29 13.98 6.34
N ILE A 334 -32.90 14.48 5.17
CA ILE A 334 -33.77 15.29 4.32
C ILE A 334 -35.03 14.51 3.92
N SER A 335 -34.88 13.24 3.50
CA SER A 335 -36.03 12.40 3.13
C SER A 335 -36.99 12.17 4.31
N GLN A 336 -36.47 12.00 5.53
CA GLN A 336 -37.29 11.88 6.74
C GLN A 336 -38.06 13.17 7.02
N LEU A 337 -37.39 14.33 6.95
CA LEU A 337 -38.03 15.63 7.14
C LEU A 337 -39.10 15.92 6.07
N GLU A 338 -38.86 15.56 4.81
CA GLU A 338 -39.85 15.69 3.75
C GLU A 338 -41.11 14.86 4.02
N ASN A 339 -40.95 13.63 4.52
CA ASN A 339 -42.07 12.79 4.92
C ASN A 339 -42.83 13.38 6.12
N GLN A 340 -42.12 13.90 7.12
CA GLN A 340 -42.72 14.55 8.28
C GLN A 340 -43.53 15.80 7.87
N ILE A 341 -42.97 16.64 7.00
CA ILE A 341 -43.68 17.81 6.44
C ILE A 341 -44.97 17.37 5.70
N LYS A 342 -44.95 16.21 5.03
CA LYS A 342 -46.12 15.68 4.34
C LYS A 342 -47.20 15.21 5.33
N GLU A 343 -46.82 14.54 6.41
CA GLU A 343 -47.73 14.16 7.49
C GLU A 343 -48.34 15.38 8.17
N ASP A 344 -47.52 16.37 8.54
CA ASP A 344 -47.97 17.61 9.16
C ASP A 344 -48.97 18.36 8.26
N ARG A 345 -48.77 18.35 6.94
CA ARG A 345 -49.73 18.93 5.98
C ARG A 345 -51.07 18.22 6.00
N LEU A 346 -51.09 16.89 6.08
CA LEU A 346 -52.33 16.12 6.18
C LEU A 346 -53.09 16.46 7.47
N ILE A 347 -52.37 16.55 8.60
CA ILE A 347 -52.96 16.96 9.88
C ILE A 347 -53.55 18.37 9.79
N ILE A 348 -52.81 19.32 9.21
CA ILE A 348 -53.30 20.70 9.02
C ILE A 348 -54.57 20.72 8.16
N ASP A 349 -54.62 19.93 7.08
CA ASP A 349 -55.80 19.85 6.21
C ASP A 349 -57.01 19.21 6.91
N GLU A 350 -56.79 18.20 7.76
CA GLU A 350 -57.84 17.64 8.62
C GLU A 350 -58.37 18.65 9.63
N MET A 351 -57.46 19.34 10.34
CA MET A 351 -57.83 20.40 11.28
C MET A 351 -58.61 21.54 10.60
N ARG A 352 -58.23 21.91 9.36
CA ARG A 352 -58.96 22.91 8.57
C ARG A 352 -60.37 22.46 8.24
N LYS A 353 -60.56 21.21 7.81
CA LYS A 353 -61.90 20.64 7.56
C LYS A 353 -62.75 20.59 8.83
N GLU A 354 -62.16 20.21 9.96
CA GLU A 354 -62.86 20.19 11.24
C GLU A 354 -63.28 21.61 11.67
N LEU A 355 -62.39 22.59 11.52
CA LEU A 355 -62.67 23.98 11.80
C LEU A 355 -63.80 24.51 10.90
N GLU A 356 -63.75 24.22 9.60
CA GLU A 356 -64.78 24.61 8.64
C GLU A 356 -66.15 24.00 9.00
N ASN A 357 -66.19 22.72 9.37
CA ASN A 357 -67.40 22.06 9.86
C ASN A 357 -67.94 22.74 11.13
N LYS A 358 -67.07 23.06 12.10
CA LYS A 358 -67.47 23.79 13.32
C LYS A 358 -67.98 25.19 13.01
N THR A 359 -67.36 25.90 12.07
CA THR A 359 -67.84 27.21 11.60
C THR A 359 -69.22 27.10 10.95
N GLN A 360 -69.45 26.09 10.10
CA GLN A 360 -70.77 25.84 9.50
C GLN A 360 -71.84 25.51 10.54
N GLN A 361 -71.50 24.71 11.56
CA GLN A 361 -72.40 24.44 12.68
C GLN A 361 -72.74 25.71 13.48
N PHE A 362 -71.74 26.58 13.70
CA PHE A 362 -71.95 27.85 14.38
C PHE A 362 -72.89 28.77 13.58
N ILE A 363 -72.67 28.91 12.27
CA ILE A 363 -73.55 29.67 11.37
C ILE A 363 -74.98 29.10 11.41
N LEU A 364 -75.15 27.78 11.39
CA LEU A 364 -76.46 27.15 11.49
C LEU A 364 -77.15 27.47 12.82
N MET A 365 -76.39 27.45 13.92
CA MET A 365 -76.90 27.79 15.26
C MET A 365 -77.26 29.28 15.36
N GLU A 366 -76.42 30.17 14.83
CA GLU A 366 -76.67 31.62 14.75
C GLU A 366 -77.96 31.91 13.97
N ASN A 367 -78.13 31.28 12.81
CA ASN A 367 -79.35 31.42 12.00
C ASN A 367 -80.61 30.91 12.73
N LYS A 368 -80.51 29.80 13.49
CA LYS A 368 -81.63 29.32 14.33
C LYS A 368 -81.98 30.33 15.42
N LEU A 369 -80.97 30.90 16.08
CA LEU A 369 -81.17 31.89 17.14
C LEU A 369 -81.81 33.17 16.57
N LEU A 370 -81.36 33.61 15.39
CA LEU A 370 -81.94 34.75 14.67
C LEU A 370 -83.42 34.50 14.37
N HIS A 371 -83.77 33.31 13.88
CA HIS A 371 -85.16 32.93 13.62
C HIS A 371 -86.03 32.90 14.90
N GLU A 372 -85.48 32.43 16.02
CA GLU A 372 -86.16 32.48 17.32
C GLU A 372 -86.37 33.92 17.81
N ILE A 373 -85.38 34.79 17.65
CA ILE A 373 -85.48 36.23 17.95
C ILE A 373 -86.58 36.87 17.09
N GLU A 374 -86.60 36.61 15.78
CA GLU A 374 -87.64 37.11 14.88
C GLU A 374 -89.04 36.66 15.29
N LYS A 375 -89.19 35.38 15.66
CA LYS A 375 -90.45 34.83 16.17
C LYS A 375 -90.86 35.50 17.48
N HIS A 376 -89.92 35.75 18.40
CA HIS A 376 -90.19 36.46 19.64
C HIS A 376 -90.60 37.91 19.37
N ASN A 377 -89.93 38.60 18.45
CA ASN A 377 -90.27 39.95 18.05
C ASN A 377 -91.68 40.05 17.43
N GLN A 378 -92.08 39.06 16.62
CA GLN A 378 -93.45 38.98 16.11
C GLN A 378 -94.48 38.80 17.24
N ASN A 379 -94.17 37.97 18.24
CA ASN A 379 -95.04 37.78 19.40
C ASN A 379 -95.14 39.06 20.24
N ILE A 380 -94.02 39.77 20.44
CA ILE A 380 -94.00 41.07 21.13
C ILE A 380 -94.86 42.08 20.36
N LYS A 381 -94.75 42.13 19.03
CA LYS A 381 -95.56 43.03 18.20
C LYS A 381 -97.06 42.76 18.33
N LYS A 382 -97.46 41.48 18.32
CA LYS A 382 -98.86 41.07 18.58
C LYS A 382 -99.35 41.47 19.98
N ALA A 383 -98.49 41.34 20.99
CA ALA A 383 -98.81 41.77 22.35
C ALA A 383 -98.93 43.29 22.46
N GLN A 384 -98.09 44.05 21.73
CA GLN A 384 -98.17 45.51 21.66
C GLN A 384 -99.45 45.98 20.95
N GLU A 385 -99.88 45.30 19.88
CA GLU A 385 -101.16 45.57 19.21
C GLU A 385 -102.35 45.33 20.17
N GLN A 386 -102.33 44.25 20.96
CA GLN A 386 -103.35 43.98 21.98
C GLN A 386 -103.38 45.02 23.12
N ILE A 387 -102.22 45.57 23.50
CA ILE A 387 -102.16 46.65 24.49
C ILE A 387 -102.70 47.95 23.90
N HIS A 388 -102.42 48.23 22.62
CA HIS A 388 -102.93 49.44 21.96
C HIS A 388 -104.47 49.47 21.92
N ASP A 389 -105.10 48.33 21.64
CA ASP A 389 -106.57 48.21 21.62
C ASP A 389 -107.21 48.46 23.00
N LEU A 390 -106.54 48.04 24.09
CA LEU A 390 -106.99 48.30 25.48
C LEU A 390 -106.80 49.76 25.92
N THR A 391 -105.88 50.49 25.28
CA THR A 391 -105.62 51.89 25.64
C THR A 391 -106.67 52.84 25.05
N ASP A 392 -107.29 52.47 23.93
CA ASP A 392 -108.38 53.24 23.31
C ASP A 392 -109.73 53.10 24.04
N GLU A 393 -109.99 51.96 24.70
CA GLU A 393 -111.16 51.78 25.58
C GLU A 393 -111.09 52.63 26.85
N SER A 394 -109.89 52.76 27.44
CA SER A 394 -109.63 53.60 28.62
C SER A 394 -109.84 55.11 28.35
N LEU A 395 -109.55 55.56 27.12
CA LEU A 395 -109.73 56.97 26.73
C LEU A 395 -111.21 57.37 26.58
N GLN A 396 -112.09 56.42 26.24
CA GLN A 396 -113.54 56.64 26.18
C GLN A 396 -114.17 56.75 27.58
N GLN A 397 -113.74 55.92 28.54
CA GLN A 397 -114.22 56.00 29.93
C GLN A 397 -113.85 57.33 30.60
N LYS A 398 -112.67 57.89 30.28
CA LYS A 398 -112.22 59.18 30.84
C LYS A 398 -113.09 60.36 30.39
N LYS A 399 -113.65 60.34 29.16
CA LYS A 399 -114.57 61.36 28.62
C LYS A 399 -115.96 61.32 29.27
N ILE A 400 -116.41 60.16 29.73
CA ILE A 400 -117.71 59.99 30.41
C ILE A 400 -117.65 60.57 31.83
N ILE A 401 -116.57 60.31 32.56
CA ILE A 401 -116.37 60.81 33.93
C ILE A 401 -116.32 62.35 33.97
N THR A 402 -115.67 63.00 33.00
CA THR A 402 -115.58 64.48 32.96
C THR A 402 -116.94 65.15 32.68
N LYS A 403 -117.86 64.45 32.02
CA LYS A 403 -119.22 64.94 31.74
C LYS A 403 -120.11 64.83 32.98
N TYR A 404 -119.91 63.78 33.78
CA TYR A 404 -120.63 63.55 35.03
C TYR A 404 -120.27 64.59 36.11
N ASP A 405 -118.99 64.94 36.24
CA ASP A 405 -118.52 65.95 37.21
C ASP A 405 -119.08 67.36 36.97
N LYS A 406 -119.36 67.72 35.71
CA LYS A 406 -119.99 69.02 35.37
C LYS A 406 -121.45 69.09 35.79
N LEU A 407 -122.18 67.97 35.70
CA LEU A 407 -123.59 67.86 36.08
C LEU A 407 -123.77 67.92 37.61
N VAL A 408 -122.91 67.23 38.36
CA VAL A 408 -122.94 67.24 39.83
C VAL A 408 -122.69 68.64 40.39
N LYS A 409 -121.75 69.40 39.80
CA LYS A 409 -121.50 70.80 40.19
C LYS A 409 -122.68 71.73 39.86
N GLY A 410 -123.46 71.44 38.83
CA GLY A 410 -124.68 72.19 38.49
C GLY A 410 -125.79 72.04 39.55
N LEU A 411 -126.00 70.82 40.05
CA LEU A 411 -126.99 70.54 41.10
C LEU A 411 -126.63 71.17 42.45
N GLN A 412 -125.35 71.18 42.81
CA GLN A 412 -124.89 71.77 44.07
C GLN A 412 -125.11 73.30 44.12
N ASN A 413 -125.09 73.99 42.98
CA ASN A 413 -125.41 75.43 42.91
C ASN A 413 -126.92 75.70 43.02
N LEU A 414 -127.77 74.80 42.51
CA LEU A 414 -129.23 74.92 42.60
C LEU A 414 -129.74 74.70 44.03
N ILE A 415 -129.16 73.74 44.75
CA ILE A 415 -129.50 73.48 46.16
C ILE A 415 -129.10 74.67 47.05
N LYS A 416 -127.96 75.32 46.78
CA LYS A 416 -127.52 76.52 47.52
C LYS A 416 -128.44 77.73 47.37
N ASN A 417 -129.13 77.86 46.23
CA ASN A 417 -130.05 78.96 45.98
C ASN A 417 -131.41 78.75 46.66
N MET A 418 -131.81 77.49 46.92
CA MET A 418 -133.07 77.19 47.60
C MET A 418 -133.04 77.41 49.12
N ASP A 419 -131.86 77.52 49.75
CA ASP A 419 -131.72 77.71 51.20
C ASP A 419 -131.78 79.18 51.66
N GLN A 420 -131.78 80.17 50.74
CA GLN A 420 -131.65 81.59 51.11
C GLN A 420 -132.94 82.44 51.06
N GLU A 421 -134.09 81.90 50.62
CA GLU A 421 -135.32 82.71 50.52
C GLU A 421 -136.56 81.96 51.06
N ASN A 422 -136.90 82.18 52.32
CA ASN A 422 -138.29 82.09 52.80
C ASN A 422 -138.50 82.96 54.05
N THR A 423 -138.68 84.26 53.82
CA THR A 423 -139.70 85.06 54.52
C THR A 423 -140.62 85.65 53.47
N ILE A 424 -141.73 84.95 53.22
CA ILE A 424 -143.05 85.41 52.75
C ILE A 424 -143.07 86.33 51.50
N SER A 425 -143.50 85.77 50.37
CA SER A 425 -144.82 86.09 49.78
C SER A 425 -144.90 85.57 48.33
N CYS A 426 -145.72 84.54 48.17
CA CYS A 426 -146.27 83.93 46.96
C CYS A 426 -146.25 84.79 45.68
N PHE A 427 -145.52 84.34 44.64
CA PHE A 427 -146.02 83.90 43.32
C PHE A 427 -144.82 83.45 42.43
N ASN A 428 -145.05 82.47 41.55
CA ASN A 428 -144.13 81.85 40.57
C ASN A 428 -143.23 80.67 41.00
N LYS A 429 -143.78 79.71 41.76
CA LYS A 429 -143.17 78.38 42.06
C LYS A 429 -143.29 77.32 40.94
N GLU A 430 -143.90 77.61 39.79
CA GLU A 430 -144.12 76.60 38.73
C GLU A 430 -142.97 76.44 37.71
N GLU A 431 -142.11 77.45 37.53
CA GLU A 431 -140.99 77.35 36.57
C GLU A 431 -139.78 76.60 37.13
N GLU A 432 -139.54 76.66 38.44
CA GLU A 432 -138.40 75.96 39.06
C GLU A 432 -138.64 74.45 39.22
N ILE A 433 -139.90 74.04 39.45
CA ILE A 433 -140.28 72.62 39.52
C ILE A 433 -140.11 71.94 38.14
N LYS A 434 -140.44 72.63 37.04
CA LYS A 434 -140.20 72.10 35.67
C LYS A 434 -138.72 71.95 35.34
N LYS A 435 -137.83 72.82 35.85
CA LYS A 435 -136.38 72.67 35.68
C LYS A 435 -135.82 71.49 36.48
N PHE A 436 -136.37 71.23 37.67
CA PHE A 436 -135.97 70.10 38.50
C PHE A 436 -136.34 68.74 37.85
N ASP A 437 -137.55 68.61 37.31
CA ASP A 437 -138.01 67.38 36.65
C ASP A 437 -137.22 67.04 35.38
N VAL A 438 -136.78 68.05 34.61
CA VAL A 438 -135.92 67.85 33.42
C VAL A 438 -134.53 67.36 33.83
N LEU A 439 -133.93 67.97 34.86
CA LEU A 439 -132.63 67.54 35.39
C LEU A 439 -132.69 66.13 36.00
N GLN A 440 -133.78 65.77 36.68
CA GLN A 440 -133.94 64.46 37.28
C GLN A 440 -134.09 63.34 36.23
N LYS A 441 -134.76 63.63 35.10
CA LYS A 441 -134.82 62.72 33.94
C LYS A 441 -133.48 62.53 33.23
N GLU A 442 -132.67 63.58 33.13
CA GLU A 442 -131.31 63.47 32.56
C GLU A 442 -130.37 62.64 33.46
N ILE A 443 -130.53 62.72 34.78
CA ILE A 443 -129.75 61.92 35.74
C ILE A 443 -130.14 60.43 35.68
N GLU A 444 -131.41 60.10 35.49
CA GLU A 444 -131.83 58.69 35.34
C GLU A 444 -131.35 58.09 34.02
N MET A 445 -131.34 58.85 32.91
CA MET A 445 -130.74 58.38 31.65
C MET A 445 -129.22 58.17 31.76
N ALA A 446 -128.51 59.01 32.53
CA ALA A 446 -127.08 58.83 32.78
C ALA A 446 -126.78 57.61 33.66
N LYS A 447 -127.65 57.29 34.63
CA LYS A 447 -127.54 56.05 35.44
C LYS A 447 -127.79 54.79 34.61
N ALA A 448 -128.70 54.85 33.63
CA ALA A 448 -128.95 53.73 32.71
C ALA A 448 -127.76 53.44 31.77
N GLN A 449 -126.91 54.43 31.45
CA GLN A 449 -125.68 54.25 30.66
C GLN A 449 -124.49 53.70 31.46
N ILE A 450 -124.54 53.74 32.81
CA ILE A 450 -123.45 53.26 33.69
C ILE A 450 -123.74 51.85 34.24
N GLY A 451 -125.01 51.41 34.25
CA GLY A 451 -125.45 50.14 34.85
C GLY A 451 -125.44 48.90 33.93
N GLY A 452 -124.85 48.98 32.74
CA GLY A 452 -125.05 48.00 31.68
C GLY A 452 -123.80 47.29 31.17
N GLU A 453 -122.94 46.72 32.02
CA GLU A 453 -122.01 45.70 31.55
C GLU A 453 -121.61 44.70 32.64
N ARG A 454 -121.85 43.43 32.30
CA ARG A 454 -121.71 42.26 33.17
C ARG A 454 -120.25 41.87 33.30
N ILE A 455 -119.88 41.55 34.53
CA ILE A 455 -118.69 40.82 34.92
C ILE A 455 -118.69 39.46 34.18
N MET A 456 -117.73 39.28 33.27
CA MET A 456 -117.32 37.96 32.78
C MET A 456 -116.08 37.55 33.58
N GLU A 457 -116.29 36.62 34.51
CA GLU A 457 -115.25 35.80 35.11
C GLU A 457 -114.51 35.00 34.03
N SER A 458 -113.18 35.07 33.96
CA SER A 458 -112.39 33.88 33.60
C SER A 458 -110.94 33.92 34.10
N ARG A 459 -110.71 33.05 35.09
CA ARG A 459 -109.63 32.05 35.18
C ARG A 459 -108.16 32.51 35.13
N ILE A 460 -107.60 32.55 36.34
CA ILE A 460 -106.20 32.20 36.68
C ILE A 460 -105.91 30.72 36.30
N PRO A 461 -104.65 30.38 35.92
CA PRO A 461 -103.79 29.53 36.77
C PRO A 461 -102.38 30.15 36.93
N ARG A 462 -101.92 30.55 38.13
CA ARG A 462 -101.23 29.80 39.20
C ARG A 462 -99.98 28.99 38.77
N ARG A 463 -98.82 29.50 39.25
CA ARG A 463 -97.54 28.83 39.65
C ARG A 463 -96.71 28.24 38.50
N ILE A 464 -95.37 28.31 38.47
CA ILE A 464 -94.35 27.78 39.41
C ILE A 464 -93.01 28.51 39.12
N SER A 465 -92.44 29.26 40.08
CA SER A 465 -91.15 29.04 40.78
C SER A 465 -89.92 28.62 39.93
N ASN A 466 -88.86 29.43 39.91
CA ASN A 466 -87.67 29.23 40.74
C ASN A 466 -86.49 30.12 40.28
N TYR A 467 -86.04 30.95 41.22
CA TYR A 467 -84.62 31.24 41.39
C TYR A 467 -83.87 29.92 41.58
N GLU A 468 -82.79 29.68 40.83
CA GLU A 468 -81.68 28.87 41.33
C GLU A 468 -80.38 29.22 40.60
N LEU A 469 -79.52 29.95 41.34
CA LEU A 469 -78.08 29.93 41.20
C LEU A 469 -77.57 28.50 41.44
N ARG A 470 -76.77 27.96 40.51
CA ARG A 470 -75.76 26.94 40.84
C ARG A 470 -74.43 27.21 40.14
N LEU A 471 -73.53 27.78 40.92
CA LEU A 471 -72.08 27.59 40.87
C LEU A 471 -71.73 26.15 41.31
N LEU A 472 -70.52 25.71 40.91
CA LEU A 472 -69.77 24.46 41.25
C LEU A 472 -70.06 23.29 40.27
N SER A 473 -69.08 22.55 39.72
CA SER A 473 -67.75 22.24 40.23
C SER A 473 -66.77 21.65 39.17
N LYS A 474 -65.46 21.87 39.42
CA LYS A 474 -64.28 20.98 39.20
C LYS A 474 -63.88 20.62 37.75
N ARG A 475 -62.68 21.05 37.31
CA ARG A 475 -61.36 20.34 37.43
C ARG A 475 -61.37 18.95 36.78
N SER A 476 -60.64 18.76 35.66
CA SER A 476 -59.29 18.15 35.65
C SER A 476 -58.88 17.58 34.28
N LEU A 477 -57.60 17.81 33.92
CA LEU A 477 -56.66 16.97 33.13
C LEU A 477 -56.95 16.81 31.63
N PHE A 478 -56.04 17.24 30.74
CA PHE A 478 -54.89 16.46 30.25
C PHE A 478 -55.29 15.04 29.81
N GLN A 479 -55.54 14.90 28.51
CA GLN A 479 -54.72 14.08 27.62
C GLN A 479 -54.76 14.69 26.23
#